data_AF-A0A2N8E2I3-F1
#
_entry.id   AF-A0A2N8E2I3-F1
#
_cell.length_a   1.000
_cell.length_b   1.000
_cell.length_c   1.000
_cell.angle_alpha   90.00
_cell.angle_beta   90.00
_cell.angle_gamma   90.00
#
_symmetry.space_group_name_H-M   'P 1'
#
loop_
_entity.id
_entity.type
_entity.pdbx_description
1 polymer ?
#
loop_
_entity_poly.entity_id
_entity_poly.type
_entity_poly.pdbx_seq_one_letter_code
_entity_poly.pdbx_strand_id
1 'polypeptide(L)'
;MLSRWFAKPHFAVKEALLREGVEAFHLGRPITAIKILVTEIEGILNVAYRTHNGKAAKTKVLLDFAITSAEKRTGGPGTLFLTTEFNRYLLNYTFANYDPDNHAGDAGSRHAVGHGAANSESYTMIKALQVILTLDQLAFYT
;
A
#
# COMPACT_ATOMS: atom_id res chain seq x y z
N MET A 1 -11.90 10.54 -4.25
CA MET A 1 -10.92 9.46 -4.02
C MET A 1 -11.60 8.22 -3.42
N LEU A 2 -12.11 8.29 -2.19
CA LEU A 2 -12.70 7.13 -1.48
C LEU A 2 -13.84 6.43 -2.23
N SER A 3 -14.73 7.18 -2.89
CA SER A 3 -15.79 6.58 -3.72
C SER A 3 -15.24 5.67 -4.83
N ARG A 4 -14.12 6.04 -5.46
CA ARG A 4 -13.44 5.22 -6.47
C ARG A 4 -12.81 3.98 -5.85
N TRP A 5 -12.28 4.09 -4.63
CA TRP A 5 -11.73 2.94 -3.91
C TRP A 5 -12.84 1.95 -3.59
N PHE A 6 -13.96 2.40 -3.00
CA PHE A 6 -15.01 1.50 -2.54
C PHE A 6 -15.87 0.90 -3.67
N ALA A 7 -15.75 1.41 -4.89
CA ALA A 7 -16.26 0.72 -6.08
C ALA A 7 -15.50 -0.59 -6.38
N LYS A 8 -14.31 -0.80 -5.79
CA LYS A 8 -13.50 -2.01 -5.93
C LYS A 8 -13.80 -2.97 -4.77
N PRO A 9 -14.25 -4.22 -5.01
CA PRO A 9 -14.61 -5.16 -3.95
C PRO A 9 -13.48 -5.39 -2.93
N HIS A 10 -12.23 -5.49 -3.39
CA HIS A 10 -11.07 -5.71 -2.53
C HIS A 10 -10.67 -4.51 -1.66
N PHE A 11 -11.13 -3.30 -1.99
CA PHE A 11 -11.03 -2.13 -1.11
C PHE A 11 -12.26 -1.97 -0.22
N ALA A 12 -13.46 -2.27 -0.73
CA ALA A 12 -14.71 -2.14 0.01
C ALA A 12 -14.73 -2.96 1.31
N VAL A 13 -14.14 -4.16 1.30
CA VAL A 13 -14.01 -4.98 2.52
C VAL A 13 -13.13 -4.35 3.61
N LYS A 14 -12.34 -3.32 3.27
CA LYS A 14 -11.50 -2.55 4.18
C LYS A 14 -12.05 -1.14 4.45
N GLU A 15 -13.27 -0.84 4.02
CA GLU A 15 -13.82 0.52 4.03
C GLU A 15 -13.72 1.20 5.40
N ALA A 16 -14.13 0.54 6.48
CA ALA A 16 -14.05 1.12 7.82
C ALA A 16 -12.63 1.57 8.18
N LEU A 17 -11.63 0.70 7.99
CA LEU A 17 -10.23 1.01 8.28
C LEU A 17 -9.69 2.12 7.36
N LEU A 18 -10.02 2.07 6.07
CA LEU A 18 -9.56 3.07 5.13
C LEU A 18 -10.16 4.47 5.40
N ARG A 19 -11.43 4.52 5.85
CA ARG A 19 -12.06 5.77 6.29
C ARG A 19 -11.34 6.36 7.51
N GLU A 20 -11.13 5.55 8.54
CA GLU A 20 -10.42 5.98 9.75
C GLU A 20 -9.01 6.50 9.46
N GLY A 21 -8.26 5.78 8.61
CA GLY A 21 -6.90 6.19 8.24
C GLY A 21 -6.86 7.50 7.45
N VAL A 22 -7.81 7.71 6.52
CA VAL A 22 -7.90 8.95 5.73
C VAL A 22 -8.41 10.12 6.57
N GLU A 23 -9.36 9.88 7.49
CA GLU A 23 -9.83 10.89 8.43
C GLU A 23 -8.70 11.33 9.38
N ALA A 24 -7.92 10.39 9.91
CA ALA A 24 -6.74 10.69 10.71
C ALA A 24 -5.75 11.61 9.96
N PHE A 25 -5.56 11.40 8.65
CA PHE A 25 -4.76 12.31 7.83
C PHE A 25 -5.38 13.71 7.75
N HIS A 26 -6.70 13.82 7.54
CA HIS A 26 -7.40 15.11 7.48
C HIS A 26 -7.28 15.88 8.81
N LEU A 27 -7.25 15.16 9.93
CA LEU A 27 -7.07 15.71 11.28
C LEU A 27 -5.60 16.01 11.64
N GLY A 28 -4.65 15.85 10.71
CA GLY A 28 -3.24 16.09 10.97
C GLY A 28 -2.58 15.07 11.90
N ARG A 29 -3.05 13.82 11.91
CA ARG A 29 -2.57 12.74 12.78
C ARG A 29 -1.79 11.69 11.96
N PRO A 30 -0.53 11.97 11.57
CA PRO A 30 0.21 11.12 10.64
C PRO A 30 0.53 9.74 11.21
N ILE A 31 0.80 9.63 12.53
CA ILE A 31 1.06 8.35 13.19
C ILE A 31 -0.16 7.43 13.02
N THR A 32 -1.34 7.91 13.40
CA THR A 32 -2.60 7.15 13.30
C THR A 32 -2.91 6.79 11.85
N ALA A 33 -2.81 7.76 10.93
CA ALA A 33 -3.06 7.54 9.51
C ALA A 33 -2.16 6.44 8.93
N ILE A 34 -0.86 6.51 9.18
CA ILE A 34 0.12 5.54 8.65
C ILE A 34 -0.09 4.16 9.27
N LYS A 35 -0.25 4.08 10.60
CA LYS A 35 -0.44 2.80 11.32
C LYS A 35 -1.65 2.03 10.80
N ILE A 36 -2.72 2.75 10.46
CA ILE A 36 -3.92 2.17 9.86
C ILE A 36 -3.68 1.83 8.39
N LEU A 37 -3.24 2.78 7.56
CA LEU A 37 -3.28 2.62 6.11
C LEU A 37 -2.19 1.70 5.55
N VAL A 38 -0.95 1.77 6.05
CA VAL A 38 0.18 1.07 5.43
C VAL A 38 0.08 -0.45 5.58
N THR A 39 -0.49 -0.90 6.70
CA THR A 39 -0.67 -2.32 7.02
C THR A 39 -1.78 -2.95 6.18
N GLU A 40 -2.79 -2.16 5.80
CA GLU A 40 -3.90 -2.61 4.95
C GLU A 40 -3.51 -2.83 3.49
N ILE A 41 -2.40 -2.26 3.00
CA ILE A 41 -1.97 -2.42 1.60
C ILE A 41 -1.84 -3.91 1.23
N GLU A 42 -1.16 -4.71 2.06
CA GLU A 42 -1.02 -6.14 1.79
C GLU A 42 -2.35 -6.89 1.88
N GLY A 43 -3.21 -6.48 2.83
CA GLY A 43 -4.54 -7.06 3.01
C GLY A 43 -5.40 -6.88 1.75
N ILE A 44 -5.40 -5.67 1.19
CA ILE A 44 -6.12 -5.32 -0.05
C ILE A 44 -5.59 -6.15 -1.23
N LEU A 45 -4.27 -6.23 -1.40
CA LEU A 45 -3.67 -7.06 -2.45
C LEU A 45 -4.01 -8.53 -2.30
N ASN A 46 -4.01 -9.05 -1.07
CA ASN A 46 -4.40 -10.43 -0.80
C ASN A 46 -5.86 -10.71 -1.17
N VAL A 47 -6.78 -9.77 -0.88
CA VAL A 47 -8.19 -9.94 -1.25
C VAL A 47 -8.33 -9.96 -2.77
N ALA A 48 -7.70 -9.00 -3.47
CA ALA A 48 -7.70 -8.97 -4.93
C ALA A 48 -7.15 -10.28 -5.52
N TYR A 49 -5.99 -10.73 -5.04
CA TYR A 49 -5.37 -11.97 -5.50
C TYR A 49 -6.26 -13.21 -5.24
N ARG A 50 -6.86 -13.31 -4.05
CA ARG A 50 -7.79 -14.39 -3.69
C ARG A 50 -8.99 -14.45 -4.60
N THR A 51 -9.56 -13.30 -4.97
CA THR A 51 -10.69 -13.24 -5.91
C THR A 51 -10.35 -13.83 -7.28
N HIS A 52 -9.11 -13.64 -7.75
CA HIS A 52 -8.66 -14.19 -9.04
C HIS A 52 -8.16 -15.63 -8.99
N ASN A 53 -7.59 -16.07 -7.85
CA ASN A 53 -6.84 -17.32 -7.77
C ASN A 53 -7.40 -18.33 -6.76
N GLY A 54 -8.44 -17.98 -6.01
CA GLY A 54 -9.08 -18.83 -5.00
C GLY A 54 -8.27 -19.05 -3.71
N LYS A 55 -7.08 -18.47 -3.57
CA LYS A 55 -6.19 -18.64 -2.40
C LYS A 55 -5.34 -17.42 -2.11
N ALA A 56 -4.82 -17.32 -0.90
CA ALA A 56 -3.88 -16.27 -0.49
C ALA A 56 -2.51 -16.45 -1.15
N ALA A 57 -1.70 -15.39 -1.12
CA ALA A 57 -0.34 -15.41 -1.63
C ALA A 57 0.65 -14.72 -0.68
N LYS A 58 1.93 -15.06 -0.82
CA LYS A 58 3.03 -14.36 -0.14
C LYS A 58 3.25 -12.99 -0.79
N THR A 59 3.79 -12.04 -0.04
CA THR A 59 4.02 -10.65 -0.46
C THR A 59 4.63 -10.52 -1.85
N LYS A 60 5.70 -11.25 -2.18
CA LYS A 60 6.32 -11.21 -3.52
C LYS A 60 5.32 -11.50 -4.65
N VAL A 61 4.51 -12.56 -4.49
CA VAL A 61 3.50 -12.96 -5.47
C VAL A 61 2.38 -11.92 -5.58
N LEU A 62 2.03 -11.26 -4.46
CA LEU A 62 1.04 -10.17 -4.47
C LEU A 62 1.54 -8.94 -5.22
N LEU A 63 2.83 -8.62 -5.08
CA LEU A 63 3.46 -7.52 -5.83
C LEU A 63 3.51 -7.83 -7.33
N ASP A 64 3.94 -9.04 -7.70
CA ASP A 64 3.93 -9.49 -9.11
C ASP A 64 2.51 -9.42 -9.71
N PHE A 65 1.49 -9.81 -8.94
CA PHE A 65 0.08 -9.68 -9.33
C PHE A 65 -0.35 -8.22 -9.52
N ALA A 66 0.04 -7.31 -8.62
CA ALA A 66 -0.30 -5.89 -8.73
C ALA A 66 0.31 -5.27 -9.99
N ILE A 67 1.54 -5.64 -10.33
CA ILE A 67 2.24 -5.15 -11.54
C ILE A 67 1.63 -5.72 -12.81
N THR A 68 1.36 -7.02 -12.84
CA THR A 68 0.69 -7.64 -13.98
C THR A 68 -0.68 -7.00 -14.24
N SER A 69 -1.42 -6.69 -13.17
CA SER A 69 -2.71 -5.99 -13.25
C SER A 69 -2.54 -4.56 -13.77
N ALA A 70 -1.52 -3.84 -13.28
CA ALA A 70 -1.18 -2.49 -13.73
C ALA A 70 -0.87 -2.46 -15.23
N GLU A 71 0.08 -3.29 -15.68
CA GLU A 71 0.48 -3.34 -17.08
C GLU A 71 -0.66 -3.73 -18.00
N LYS A 72 -1.49 -4.71 -17.60
CA LYS A 72 -2.71 -5.06 -18.35
C LYS A 72 -3.66 -3.88 -18.49
N ARG A 73 -3.80 -3.05 -17.45
CA ARG A 73 -4.70 -1.89 -17.44
C ARG A 73 -4.13 -0.69 -18.18
N THR A 74 -2.82 -0.51 -18.20
CA THR A 74 -2.15 0.68 -18.78
C THR A 74 -1.64 0.47 -20.20
N GLY A 75 -1.66 -0.77 -20.71
CA GLY A 75 -1.16 -1.10 -22.05
C GLY A 75 0.31 -1.52 -22.10
N GLY A 76 0.86 -2.00 -20.99
CA GLY A 76 2.22 -2.55 -20.88
C GLY A 76 3.21 -1.67 -20.12
N PRO A 77 4.48 -2.10 -20.06
CA PRO A 77 5.58 -1.32 -19.49
C PRO A 77 5.94 -0.11 -20.37
N GLY A 78 6.58 0.91 -19.79
CA GLY A 78 7.05 2.10 -20.52
C GLY A 78 5.97 3.15 -20.85
N THR A 79 4.76 2.99 -20.30
CA THR A 79 3.69 3.99 -20.42
C THR A 79 3.90 5.15 -19.45
N LEU A 80 3.22 6.28 -19.68
CA LEU A 80 3.24 7.44 -18.77
C LEU A 80 2.62 7.15 -17.38
N PHE A 81 2.07 5.95 -17.17
CA PHE A 81 1.63 5.50 -15.86
C PHE A 81 2.80 5.01 -14.98
N LEU A 82 4.01 4.87 -15.53
CA LEU A 82 5.23 4.55 -14.78
C LEU A 82 5.11 3.28 -13.92
N THR A 83 4.45 2.24 -14.46
CA THR A 83 4.18 0.97 -13.75
C THR A 83 5.46 0.32 -13.21
N THR A 84 6.55 0.37 -13.98
CA THR A 84 7.88 -0.11 -13.57
C THR A 84 8.44 0.67 -12.38
N GLU A 85 8.28 1.99 -12.36
CA GLU A 85 8.76 2.83 -11.27
C GLU A 85 7.96 2.66 -9.99
N PHE A 86 6.64 2.53 -10.15
CA PHE A 86 5.78 2.20 -9.04
C PHE A 86 6.10 0.82 -8.44
N ASN A 87 6.43 -0.17 -9.28
CA ASN A 87 6.91 -1.47 -8.79
C ASN A 87 8.20 -1.34 -7.98
N ARG A 88 9.18 -0.62 -8.53
CA ARG A 88 10.47 -0.37 -7.88
C ARG A 88 10.25 0.30 -6.52
N TYR A 89 9.35 1.27 -6.46
CA TYR A 89 8.95 1.92 -5.23
C TYR A 89 8.31 0.95 -4.22
N LEU A 90 7.35 0.12 -4.63
CA LEU A 90 6.73 -0.86 -3.74
C LEU A 90 7.76 -1.84 -3.18
N LEU A 91 8.64 -2.39 -4.02
CA LEU A 91 9.63 -3.38 -3.63
C LEU A 91 10.73 -2.80 -2.73
N ASN A 92 11.24 -1.62 -3.07
CA ASN A 92 12.41 -1.06 -2.39
C ASN A 92 12.04 -0.15 -1.21
N TYR A 93 10.76 0.18 -1.04
CA TYR A 93 10.32 1.10 0.00
C TYR A 93 9.16 0.55 0.84
N THR A 94 7.96 0.40 0.26
CA THR A 94 6.78 -0.04 1.03
C THR A 94 6.94 -1.45 1.58
N PHE A 95 7.49 -2.36 0.78
CA PHE A 95 7.73 -3.77 1.10
C PHE A 95 9.22 -4.12 1.15
N ALA A 96 10.07 -3.13 1.39
CA ALA A 96 11.49 -3.37 1.60
C ALA A 96 11.68 -4.42 2.69
N ASN A 97 12.64 -5.34 2.46
CA ASN A 97 13.04 -6.30 3.47
C ASN A 97 13.43 -5.57 4.75
N TYR A 98 12.94 -6.08 5.87
CA TYR A 98 13.23 -5.55 7.20
C TYR A 98 14.21 -6.49 7.90
N ASP A 99 15.36 -5.94 8.31
CA ASP A 99 16.33 -6.61 9.16
C ASP A 99 16.13 -6.11 10.61
N PRO A 100 15.63 -6.96 11.52
CA PRO A 100 15.40 -6.57 12.91
C PRO A 100 16.69 -6.22 13.66
N ASP A 101 17.85 -6.72 13.20
CA ASP A 101 19.13 -6.55 13.88
C ASP A 101 19.88 -5.31 13.36
N ASN A 102 19.57 -4.82 12.15
CA ASN A 102 20.32 -3.75 11.48
C ASN A 102 19.47 -2.59 10.96
N HIS A 103 18.67 -1.93 11.82
CA HIS A 103 18.16 -0.54 11.73
C HIS A 103 16.64 -0.42 11.97
N ALA A 104 16.28 0.70 12.62
CA ALA A 104 14.91 1.19 12.61
C ALA A 104 14.51 1.59 11.17
N GLY A 105 13.36 1.12 10.71
CA GLY A 105 12.85 1.48 9.38
C GLY A 105 12.14 2.85 9.35
N ASP A 106 11.63 3.21 8.18
CA ASP A 106 10.79 4.40 7.98
C ASP A 106 9.30 4.02 8.07
N ALA A 107 8.47 4.94 8.54
CA ALA A 107 7.01 4.85 8.59
C ALA A 107 6.35 4.60 7.21
N GLY A 108 7.08 4.71 6.10
CA GLY A 108 6.61 4.26 4.79
C GLY A 108 6.70 2.76 4.54
N SER A 109 7.46 2.01 5.34
CA SER A 109 7.60 0.56 5.22
C SER A 109 6.53 -0.18 6.01
N ARG A 110 5.76 -1.04 5.33
CA ARG A 110 4.77 -1.95 5.93
C ARG A 110 5.41 -2.86 6.97
N HIS A 111 6.62 -3.34 6.71
CA HIS A 111 7.33 -4.22 7.65
C HIS A 111 7.77 -3.45 8.89
N ALA A 112 8.43 -2.29 8.74
CA ALA A 112 8.90 -1.51 9.88
C ALA A 112 7.73 -1.03 10.76
N VAL A 113 6.64 -0.53 10.14
CA VAL A 113 5.46 -0.08 10.89
C VAL A 113 4.75 -1.24 11.58
N GLY A 114 4.59 -2.37 10.89
CA GLY A 114 3.92 -3.57 11.42
C GLY A 114 4.68 -4.24 12.55
N HIS A 115 6.01 -4.22 12.52
CA HIS A 115 6.87 -4.72 13.61
C HIS A 115 7.13 -3.70 14.72
N GLY A 116 6.63 -2.47 14.60
CA GLY A 116 6.87 -1.42 15.60
C GLY A 116 8.27 -0.83 15.58
N ALA A 117 9.04 -1.08 14.52
CA ALA A 117 10.45 -0.68 14.38
C ALA A 117 10.66 0.60 13.58
N ALA A 118 9.59 1.23 13.09
CA ALA A 118 9.69 2.50 12.37
C ALA A 118 9.98 3.67 13.32
N ASN A 119 10.97 4.51 12.97
CA ASN A 119 11.34 5.69 13.77
C ASN A 119 10.15 6.66 13.89
N SER A 120 9.85 7.10 15.11
CA SER A 120 8.78 8.09 15.39
C SER A 120 8.88 9.38 14.57
N GLU A 121 10.09 9.86 14.27
CA GLU A 121 10.31 11.10 13.50
C GLU A 121 9.89 10.95 12.03
N SER A 122 9.83 9.72 11.52
CA SER A 122 9.45 9.44 10.14
C SER A 122 7.93 9.49 9.89
N TYR A 123 7.12 9.52 10.95
CA TYR A 123 5.66 9.65 10.87
C TYR A 123 5.26 11.11 10.62
N THR A 124 5.45 11.55 9.38
CA THR A 124 5.12 12.90 8.93
C THR A 124 3.85 12.92 8.09
N MET A 125 3.26 14.12 7.94
CA MET A 125 2.14 14.31 7.01
C MET A 125 2.50 13.97 5.57
N ILE A 126 3.75 14.26 5.16
CA ILE A 126 4.26 13.88 3.83
C ILE A 126 4.24 12.36 3.67
N LYS A 127 4.67 11.63 4.70
CA LYS A 127 4.68 10.16 4.66
C LYS A 127 3.27 9.58 4.62
N ALA A 128 2.34 10.16 5.39
CA ALA A 128 0.94 9.74 5.37
C ALA A 128 0.30 9.99 3.99
N LEU A 129 0.57 11.14 3.36
CA LEU A 129 0.13 11.42 1.98
C LEU A 129 0.70 10.39 1.00
N GLN A 130 1.98 10.05 1.12
CA GLN A 130 2.64 9.05 0.27
C GLN A 130 1.95 7.68 0.37
N VAL A 131 1.55 7.25 1.58
CA VAL A 131 0.78 6.00 1.78
C VAL A 131 -0.59 6.09 1.12
N ILE A 132 -1.30 7.22 1.26
CA ILE A 132 -2.60 7.44 0.60
C ILE A 132 -2.47 7.37 -0.93
N LEU A 133 -1.47 8.01 -1.51
CA LEU A 133 -1.20 7.97 -2.95
C LEU A 133 -0.81 6.57 -3.43
N THR A 134 -0.11 5.81 -2.59
CA THR A 134 0.21 4.40 -2.87
C THR A 134 -1.07 3.56 -2.99
N LEU A 135 -2.00 3.70 -2.04
CA LEU A 135 -3.31 3.05 -2.10
C LEU A 135 -4.13 3.51 -3.30
N ASP A 136 -4.08 4.81 -3.62
CA ASP A 136 -4.81 5.37 -4.76
C ASP A 136 -4.33 4.83 -6.10
N GLN A 137 -3.02 4.66 -6.24
CA GLN A 137 -2.42 4.03 -7.42
C GLN A 137 -2.79 2.55 -7.50
N LEU A 138 -2.79 1.82 -6.38
CA LEU A 138 -3.21 0.43 -6.34
C LEU A 138 -4.70 0.26 -6.71
N ALA A 139 -5.59 1.15 -6.26
CA ALA A 139 -6.98 1.19 -6.69
C ALA A 139 -7.13 1.51 -8.19
N PHE A 140 -6.17 2.22 -8.77
CA PHE A 140 -6.09 2.42 -10.21
C PHE A 140 -5.49 1.21 -10.94
N TYR A 141 -4.67 0.37 -10.34
CA TYR A 141 -4.07 -0.78 -11.05
C TYR A 141 -4.84 -2.09 -10.92
N THR A 142 -5.56 -2.25 -9.83
CA THR A 142 -6.37 -3.44 -9.51
C THR A 142 -7.85 -3.11 -9.61
#